data_AF-A0A2T2ZRU7-F1
#
_entry.id   AF-A0A2T2ZRU7-F1
#
_cell.length_a   1.000
_cell.length_b   1.000
_cell.length_c   1.000
_cell.angle_alpha   90.00
_cell.angle_beta   90.00
_cell.angle_gamma   90.00
#
_symmetry.space_group_name_H-M   'P 1'
#
loop_
_entity.id
_entity.type
_entity.pdbx_description
1 polymer ?
#
loop_
_entity_poly.entity_id
_entity_poly.type
_entity_poly.pdbx_seq_one_letter_code
_entity_poly.pdbx_strand_id
1 'polypeptide(L)'
;METIYQYLVSLLLVVILSAAGWYAYEEGYMNPLIEKVGVYMMEAKAEAEAKEMQAQGLKRGEDFLDSELKGNKQAEDLVQGVGSLGKLKKSL
;
A
#
# COMPACT_ATOMS: atom_id res chain seq x y z
N MET A 1 -2.98 41.83 16.93
CA MET A 1 -3.37 40.80 17.92
C MET A 1 -4.17 39.69 17.25
N GLU A 2 -5.21 40.01 16.48
CA GLU A 2 -6.10 39.03 15.81
C GLU A 2 -5.38 38.02 14.91
N THR A 3 -4.44 38.48 14.08
CA THR A 3 -3.64 37.62 13.19
C THR A 3 -2.73 36.64 13.95
N ILE A 4 -2.14 37.05 15.08
CA ILE A 4 -1.28 36.18 15.90
C ILE A 4 -2.11 35.05 16.52
N TYR A 5 -3.31 35.35 17.02
CA TYR A 5 -4.24 34.32 17.50
C TYR A 5 -4.67 33.36 16.39
N GLN A 6 -4.95 33.88 15.19
CA GLN A 6 -5.30 33.03 14.05
C GLN A 6 -4.16 32.09 13.65
N TYR A 7 -2.91 32.56 13.64
CA TYR A 7 -1.73 31.71 13.40
C TYR A 7 -1.51 30.68 14.51
N LEU A 8 -1.75 31.04 15.76
CA LEU A 8 -1.63 30.09 16.88
C LEU A 8 -2.71 29.01 16.79
N VAL A 9 -3.95 29.38 16.47
CA VAL A 9 -5.05 28.42 16.29
C VAL A 9 -4.79 27.50 15.11
N SER A 10 -4.29 28.02 13.98
CA SER A 10 -3.98 27.18 12.82
C SER A 10 -2.81 26.23 13.11
N LEU A 11 -1.76 26.70 13.79
CA LEU A 11 -0.63 25.87 14.21
C LEU A 11 -1.10 24.75 15.16
N LEU A 12 -1.94 25.09 16.12
CA LEU A 12 -2.48 24.14 17.10
C LEU A 12 -3.35 23.08 16.42
N LEU A 13 -4.14 23.47 15.42
CA LEU A 13 -4.89 22.55 14.56
C LEU A 13 -3.98 21.59 13.80
N VAL A 14 -2.90 22.09 13.19
CA VAL A 14 -1.92 21.26 12.48
C VAL A 14 -1.31 20.24 13.44
N VAL A 15 -0.89 20.66 14.64
CA VAL A 15 -0.31 19.77 15.65
C VAL A 15 -1.29 18.67 16.06
N ILE A 16 -2.56 19.02 16.32
CA ILE A 16 -3.59 18.04 16.67
C ILE A 16 -3.82 17.03 15.53
N LEU A 17 -3.95 17.51 14.29
CA LEU A 17 -4.18 16.65 13.13
C LEU A 17 -2.98 15.73 12.86
N SER A 18 -1.76 16.25 13.03
CA SER A 18 -0.54 15.44 12.92
C SER A 18 -0.47 14.37 14.00
N ALA A 19 -0.78 14.70 15.25
CA ALA A 19 -0.79 13.73 16.35
C ALA A 19 -1.89 12.67 16.17
N ALA A 20 -3.08 13.07 15.75
CA ALA A 20 -4.18 12.15 15.46
C ALA A 20 -3.85 11.23 14.28
N GLY A 21 -3.21 11.77 13.22
CA GLY A 21 -2.76 10.98 12.08
C GLY A 21 -1.65 9.98 12.46
N TRP A 22 -0.71 10.39 13.30
CA TRP A 22 0.33 9.49 13.84
C TRP A 22 -0.29 8.37 14.67
N TYR A 23 -1.21 8.70 15.57
CA TYR A 23 -1.89 7.72 16.41
C TYR A 23 -2.74 6.73 15.60
N ALA A 24 -3.48 7.22 14.61
CA ALA A 24 -4.24 6.36 13.69
C ALA A 24 -3.34 5.45 12.83
N TYR A 25 -2.11 5.89 12.54
CA TYR A 25 -1.09 5.07 11.88
C TYR A 25 -0.59 3.96 12.82
N GLU A 26 -0.22 4.28 14.07
CA GLU A 26 0.25 3.30 15.06
C GLU A 26 -0.82 2.31 15.54
N GLU A 27 -2.10 2.72 15.61
CA GLU A 27 -3.18 1.77 15.93
C GLU A 27 -3.56 0.87 14.74
N GLY A 28 -2.90 1.04 13.59
CA GLY A 28 -3.15 0.21 12.41
C GLY A 28 -4.52 0.46 11.78
N TYR A 29 -5.20 1.58 12.06
CA TYR A 29 -6.46 1.94 11.36
C TYR A 29 -6.25 2.11 9.86
N MET A 30 -5.02 2.42 9.43
CA MET A 30 -4.63 2.46 8.02
C MET A 30 -4.26 1.08 7.44
N ASN A 31 -4.10 0.02 8.24
CA ASN A 31 -3.78 -1.33 7.73
C ASN A 31 -4.75 -1.81 6.63
N PRO A 32 -6.09 -1.75 6.79
CA PRO A 32 -6.99 -2.18 5.73
C PRO A 32 -6.91 -1.32 4.46
N LEU A 33 -6.48 -0.05 4.56
CA LEU A 33 -6.27 0.82 3.41
C LEU A 33 -4.94 0.53 2.72
N ILE A 34 -3.87 0.32 3.48
CA ILE A 34 -2.55 -0.04 2.96
C ILE A 34 -2.60 -1.42 2.31
N GLU A 35 -3.35 -2.35 2.87
CA GLU A 35 -3.57 -3.68 2.29
C GLU A 35 -4.33 -3.56 0.96
N LYS A 36 -5.43 -2.80 0.91
CA LYS A 36 -6.17 -2.57 -0.36
C LYS A 36 -5.35 -1.85 -1.43
N VAL A 37 -4.68 -0.76 -1.06
CA VAL A 37 -3.87 0.03 -2.00
C VAL A 37 -2.61 -0.72 -2.42
N GLY A 38 -1.97 -1.43 -1.49
CA GLY A 38 -0.80 -2.27 -1.73
C GLY A 38 -1.13 -3.44 -2.64
N VAL A 39 -2.22 -4.17 -2.37
CA VAL A 39 -2.72 -5.25 -3.24
C VAL A 39 -3.03 -4.69 -4.63
N TYR A 40 -3.76 -3.58 -4.73
CA TYR A 40 -4.09 -2.98 -6.03
C TYR A 40 -2.84 -2.59 -6.85
N MET A 41 -1.83 -2.01 -6.20
CA MET A 41 -0.54 -1.69 -6.83
C MET A 41 0.21 -2.95 -7.30
N MET A 42 0.09 -4.05 -6.56
CA MET A 42 0.78 -5.30 -6.88
C MET A 42 0.04 -6.12 -7.94
N GLU A 43 -1.29 -6.09 -7.96
CA GLU A 43 -2.10 -6.57 -9.08
C GLU A 43 -1.81 -5.77 -10.36
N ALA A 44 -1.69 -4.44 -10.27
CA ALA A 44 -1.31 -3.61 -11.40
C ALA A 44 0.10 -3.96 -11.93
N LYS A 45 1.06 -4.23 -11.03
CA LYS A 45 2.37 -4.76 -11.43
C LYS A 45 2.27 -6.12 -12.08
N ALA A 46 1.43 -7.02 -11.55
CA ALA A 46 1.23 -8.34 -12.13
C ALA A 46 0.62 -8.23 -13.54
N GLU A 47 -0.33 -7.34 -13.75
CA GLU A 47 -0.92 -7.11 -15.07
C GLU A 47 0.08 -6.51 -16.07
N ALA A 48 0.98 -5.63 -15.60
CA ALA A 48 2.09 -5.11 -16.39
C ALA A 48 3.09 -6.21 -16.78
N GLU A 49 3.51 -7.06 -15.84
CA GLU A 49 4.37 -8.22 -16.11
C GLU A 49 3.71 -9.21 -17.07
N ALA A 50 2.41 -9.46 -16.92
CA ALA A 50 1.65 -10.31 -17.84
C ALA A 50 1.63 -9.74 -19.26
N LYS A 51 1.44 -8.41 -19.41
CA LYS A 51 1.54 -7.73 -20.71
C LYS A 51 2.94 -7.79 -21.29
N GLU A 52 3.98 -7.72 -20.47
CA GLU A 52 5.37 -7.85 -20.92
C GLU A 52 5.68 -9.27 -21.41
N MET A 53 5.19 -10.30 -20.72
CA MET A 53 5.31 -11.70 -21.15
C MET A 53 4.50 -11.99 -22.42
N GLN A 54 3.29 -11.42 -22.54
CA GLN A 54 2.50 -11.47 -23.77
C GLN A 54 3.19 -10.75 -24.93
N ALA A 55 3.85 -9.62 -24.68
CA ALA A 55 4.64 -8.91 -25.68
C ALA A 55 5.88 -9.71 -26.13
N GLN A 56 6.41 -10.58 -25.26
CA GLN A 56 7.46 -11.55 -25.57
C GLN A 56 6.93 -12.82 -26.28
N GLY A 57 5.63 -12.89 -26.56
CA GLY A 57 5.00 -13.98 -27.31
C GLY A 57 4.51 -15.15 -26.47
N LEU A 58 4.59 -15.07 -25.14
CA LEU A 58 4.09 -16.09 -24.22
C LEU A 58 2.58 -15.92 -24.03
N LYS A 59 1.81 -17.01 -23.99
CA LYS A 59 0.36 -16.95 -23.74
C LYS A 59 0.03 -17.20 -22.27
N ARG A 60 -0.71 -16.25 -21.69
CA ARG A 60 -1.30 -16.37 -20.35
C ARG A 60 -2.25 -17.59 -20.31
N GLY A 61 -2.00 -18.53 -19.39
CA GLY A 61 -2.79 -19.75 -19.22
C GLY A 61 -2.31 -20.98 -20.01
N GLU A 62 -1.47 -20.81 -21.05
CA GLU A 62 -0.81 -21.92 -21.76
C GLU A 62 0.69 -22.00 -21.40
N ASP A 63 1.41 -20.87 -21.45
CA ASP A 63 2.86 -20.81 -21.23
C ASP A 63 3.25 -20.28 -19.85
N PHE A 64 2.36 -19.53 -19.19
CA PHE A 64 2.55 -19.04 -17.83
C PHE A 64 1.22 -18.84 -17.11
N LEU A 65 1.18 -19.16 -15.82
CA LEU A 65 0.00 -18.97 -14.97
C LEU A 65 0.05 -17.64 -14.22
N ASP A 66 -1.12 -17.12 -13.86
CA ASP A 66 -1.23 -15.89 -13.06
C ASP A 66 -0.58 -16.00 -11.69
N SER A 67 -0.54 -17.22 -11.14
CA SER A 67 0.14 -17.54 -9.89
C SER A 67 1.67 -17.44 -9.98
N GLU A 68 2.23 -17.37 -11.20
CA GLU A 68 3.68 -17.24 -11.42
C GLU A 68 4.14 -15.78 -11.52
N LEU A 69 3.21 -14.84 -11.72
CA LEU A 69 3.48 -13.41 -11.77
C LEU A 69 3.99 -12.93 -10.41
N LYS A 70 5.11 -12.19 -10.40
CA LYS A 70 5.73 -11.74 -9.15
C LYS A 70 4.83 -10.75 -8.43
N GLY A 71 4.09 -9.91 -9.16
CA GLY A 71 3.10 -9.00 -8.58
C GLY A 71 2.01 -9.73 -7.79
N ASN A 72 1.51 -10.86 -8.30
CA ASN A 72 0.49 -11.65 -7.61
C ASN A 72 1.06 -12.34 -6.36
N LYS A 73 2.27 -12.89 -6.43
CA LYS A 73 2.95 -13.44 -5.24
C LYS A 73 3.19 -12.40 -4.16
N GLN A 74 3.60 -11.19 -4.54
CA GLN A 74 3.81 -10.09 -3.59
C GLN A 74 2.49 -9.60 -2.97
N ALA A 75 1.39 -9.58 -3.73
CA ALA A 75 0.06 -9.30 -3.20
C ALA A 75 -0.39 -10.35 -2.18
N GLU A 76 -0.16 -11.63 -2.50
CA GLU A 76 -0.50 -12.75 -1.62
C GLU A 76 0.35 -12.75 -0.34
N ASP A 77 1.65 -12.48 -0.44
CA ASP A 77 2.56 -12.31 0.71
C ASP A 77 2.13 -11.16 1.63
N LEU A 78 1.60 -10.07 1.06
CA LEU A 78 1.15 -8.90 1.82
C LEU A 78 -0.19 -9.16 2.54
N VAL A 79 -1.10 -9.92 1.91
CA VAL A 79 -2.35 -10.41 2.55
C VAL A 79 -2.03 -11.40 3.67
N GLN A 80 -1.20 -12.40 3.39
CA GLN A 80 -0.82 -13.43 4.36
C GLN A 80 0.13 -12.92 5.45
N GLY A 81 0.73 -11.73 5.27
CA GLY A 81 1.64 -11.13 6.24
C GLY A 81 2.99 -11.86 6.32
N VAL A 82 3.45 -12.43 5.22
CA VAL A 82 4.67 -13.26 5.14
C VAL A 82 5.78 -12.51 4.38
N GLY A 83 7.05 -12.79 4.68
CA GLY A 83 8.19 -12.17 3.99
C GLY A 83 8.51 -10.73 4.41
N SER A 84 9.26 -10.00 3.56
CA SER A 84 9.64 -8.60 3.82
C SER A 84 8.45 -7.63 3.77
N LEU A 85 7.40 -7.97 3.01
CA LEU A 85 6.13 -7.23 2.94
C LEU A 85 5.22 -7.54 4.13
N GLY A 86 5.26 -8.76 4.67
CA GLY A 86 4.64 -9.08 5.96
C GLY A 86 5.17 -8.26 7.13
N LYS A 87 6.43 -7.82 7.07
CA LYS A 87 6.99 -6.90 8.07
C LYS A 87 6.36 -5.51 8.00
N LEU A 88 5.94 -5.02 6.82
CA LEU A 88 5.17 -3.76 6.71
C LEU A 88 3.83 -3.88 7.46
N LYS A 89 3.14 -5.03 7.37
CA LYS A 89 1.90 -5.31 8.13
C LYS A 89 2.12 -5.40 9.64
N LYS A 90 3.34 -5.72 10.07
CA LYS A 90 3.71 -5.93 11.49
C LYS A 90 4.48 -4.74 12.11
N SER A 91 4.97 -3.82 11.28
CA SER A 91 5.68 -2.61 11.68
C SER A 91 4.82 -1.34 11.59
N LEU A 92 3.61 -1.45 11.04
CA LEU A 92 2.47 -0.63 11.41
C LEU A 92 1.81 -1.26 12.65
#